data_AF-A0A7C3M321-F1
#
_entry.id   AF-A0A7C3M321-F1
#
_cell.length_a   1.000
_cell.length_b   1.000
_cell.length_c   1.000
_cell.angle_alpha   90.00
_cell.angle_beta   90.00
_cell.angle_gamma   90.00
#
_symmetry.space_group_name_H-M   'P 1'
#
loop_
_entity.id
_entity.type
_entity.pdbx_description
1 polymer ?
#
loop_
_entity_poly.entity_id
_entity_poly.type
_entity_poly.pdbx_seq_one_letter_code
_entity_poly.pdbx_strand_id
1 'polypeptide(L)' 'MREYKAEKLRNVVLVGHGSSGKTSLSEAMLYDTGTISRLGRVEEGNTVSDYDEEERSRHFSVNCSILPCEWRDCKL' A
#
# COMPACT_ATOMS: atom_id res chain seq x y z
N MET A 1 -12.52 -17.31 -0.53
CA MET A 1 -12.54 -15.83 -0.45
C MET A 1 -13.50 -15.47 0.67
N ARG A 2 -13.09 -14.68 1.67
CA ARG A 2 -13.96 -14.28 2.77
C ARG A 2 -15.03 -13.34 2.22
N GLU A 3 -16.29 -13.54 2.59
CA GLU A 3 -17.39 -12.68 2.15
C GLU A 3 -17.46 -11.45 3.05
N TYR A 4 -17.43 -10.26 2.43
CA TYR A 4 -17.45 -8.99 3.15
C TYR A 4 -18.78 -8.30 2.95
N LYS A 5 -19.48 -8.02 4.05
CA LYS A 5 -20.63 -7.11 4.03
C LYS A 5 -20.16 -5.70 3.68
N ALA A 6 -21.00 -4.94 2.99
CA ALA A 6 -20.68 -3.55 2.59
C ALA A 6 -20.23 -2.68 3.80
N GLU A 7 -20.84 -2.89 4.97
CA GLU A 7 -20.49 -2.19 6.22
C GLU A 7 -19.05 -2.43 6.70
N LYS A 8 -18.39 -3.49 6.22
CA LYS A 8 -17.03 -3.91 6.57
C LYS A 8 -16.00 -3.56 5.49
N LEU A 9 -16.40 -2.92 4.39
CA LEU A 9 -15.49 -2.43 3.36
C LEU A 9 -15.06 -0.98 3.67
N ARG A 10 -13.77 -0.69 3.52
CA ARG A 10 -13.18 0.63 3.80
C ARG A 10 -12.20 1.01 2.69
N ASN A 11 -12.74 1.52 1.59
CA ASN A 11 -11.89 1.99 0.49
C ASN A 11 -11.26 3.34 0.87
N VAL A 12 -9.93 3.39 0.90
CA VAL A 12 -9.14 4.59 1.22
C VAL A 12 -8.18 4.86 0.07
N VAL A 13 -7.92 6.13 -0.21
CA VAL A 13 -6.92 6.57 -1.19
C VAL A 13 -5.90 7.49 -0.51
N LEU A 14 -4.61 7.24 -0.75
CA LEU A 14 -3.52 8.11 -0.29
C LEU A 14 -3.18 9.10 -1.38
N VAL A 15 -3.45 10.39 -1.15
CA VAL A 15 -3.21 11.48 -2.11
C VAL A 15 -2.36 12.56 -1.47
N GLY A 16 -1.44 13.14 -2.24
CA GLY A 16 -0.47 14.10 -1.73
C GLY A 16 0.70 14.29 -2.69
N HIS A 17 1.48 15.35 -2.46
CA HIS A 17 2.60 15.74 -3.32
C HIS A 17 3.70 14.67 -3.38
N GLY A 18 4.62 14.78 -4.35
CA GLY A 18 5.83 13.96 -4.41
C GLY A 18 6.56 13.95 -3.07
N SER A 19 7.08 12.78 -2.68
CA SER A 19 7.84 12.60 -1.43
C SER A 19 7.09 12.95 -0.13
N SER A 20 5.76 13.07 -0.16
CA SER A 20 4.95 13.30 1.05
C SER A 20 4.75 12.04 1.92
N GLY A 21 5.45 10.94 1.63
CA GLY A 21 5.39 9.70 2.40
C GLY A 21 4.23 8.74 2.10
N LYS A 22 3.49 8.93 0.99
CA LYS A 22 2.33 8.07 0.63
C LYS A 22 2.70 6.60 0.52
N THR A 23 3.74 6.29 -0.25
CA THR A 23 4.19 4.92 -0.51
C THR A 23 4.74 4.27 0.75
N SER A 24 5.49 5.02 1.56
CA SER A 24 5.97 4.55 2.85
C SER A 24 4.83 4.27 3.83
N LEU A 25 3.77 5.09 3.80
CA LEU A 25 2.59 4.89 4.64
C LEU A 25 1.79 3.66 4.22
N SER A 26 1.54 3.45 2.93
CA SER A 26 0.84 2.24 2.47
C SER A 26 1.64 0.98 2.82
N GLU A 27 2.96 1.01 2.68
CA GLU A 27 3.82 -0.10 3.08
C GLU A 27 3.73 -0.39 4.59
N ALA A 28 3.73 0.66 5.42
CA ALA A 28 3.55 0.52 6.87
C ALA A 28 2.17 -0.05 7.23
N MET A 29 1.10 0.37 6.53
CA MET A 29 -0.23 -0.19 6.72
C MET A 29 -0.25 -1.70 6.42
N LEU A 30 0.33 -2.12 5.29
CA LEU A 30 0.39 -3.54 4.91
C LEU A 30 1.22 -4.37 5.90
N TYR A 31 2.29 -3.80 6.43
CA TYR A 31 3.12 -4.48 7.42
C TYR A 31 2.40 -4.62 8.77
N ASP A 32 1.75 -3.54 9.24
CA ASP A 32 1.01 -3.53 10.52
C ASP A 32 -0.20 -4.47 10.51
N THR A 33 -0.87 -4.60 9.35
CA THR A 33 -1.96 -5.60 9.16
C THR A 33 -1.45 -7.03 8.99
N GLY A 34 -0.13 -7.25 8.92
CA GLY A 34 0.48 -8.55 8.65
C GLY A 34 0.27 -9.06 7.22
N THR A 35 -0.16 -8.19 6.30
CA THR A 35 -0.34 -8.52 4.87
C THR A 35 1.00 -8.78 4.19
N ILE A 36 2.05 -8.09 4.63
CA ILE A 36 3.44 -8.36 4.27
C ILE A 36 4.28 -8.63 5.51
N SER A 37 5.27 -9.51 5.39
CA SER A 37 6.15 -9.90 6.50
C SER A 37 7.36 -8.99 6.69
N ARG A 38 7.57 -8.04 5.77
CA ARG A 38 8.71 -7.13 5.76
C ARG A 38 8.25 -5.75 5.36
N LEU A 39 8.71 -4.74 6.09
CA LEU A 39 8.50 -3.34 5.75
C LEU A 39 9.45 -2.93 4.62
N GLY A 40 8.91 -2.75 3.41
CA GLY A 40 9.66 -2.25 2.28
C GLY A 40 10.04 -0.77 2.39
N ARG A 41 10.96 -0.34 1.52
CA ARG A 41 11.45 1.04 1.41
C ARG A 41 11.53 1.46 -0.04
N VAL A 42 11.20 2.72 -0.29
CA VAL A 42 11.17 3.30 -1.65
C VAL A 42 12.60 3.36 -2.22
N GLU A 43 13.57 3.71 -1.38
CA GLU A 43 15.00 3.81 -1.72
C GLU A 43 15.59 2.44 -2.09
N GLU A 44 15.05 1.37 -1.54
CA GLU A 44 15.46 0.00 -1.84
C GLU A 44 14.64 -0.61 -2.99
N GLY A 45 13.70 0.14 -3.57
CA GLY A 45 12.88 -0.27 -4.71
C GLY A 45 12.04 -1.53 -4.44
N ASN A 46 11.64 -1.75 -3.19
CA ASN A 46 11.10 -3.04 -2.74
C ASN A 46 9.78 -2.93 -1.99
N THR A 47 9.08 -1.80 -2.13
CA THR A 47 7.70 -1.61 -1.69
C THR A 47 6.72 -2.39 -2.56
N VAL A 48 5.56 -2.74 -2.03
CA VAL A 48 4.50 -3.45 -2.76
C VAL A 48 3.86 -2.56 -3.83
N SER A 49 3.69 -1.27 -3.53
CA SER A 49 3.05 -0.31 -4.44
C SER A 49 3.83 -0.14 -5.75
N ASP A 50 5.15 0.05 -5.65
CA ASP A 50 6.03 0.39 -6.77
C ASP A 50 6.58 -0.89 -7.41
N TYR A 51 5.69 -1.59 -8.13
CA TYR A 51 6.02 -2.86 -8.77
C TYR A 51 6.68 -2.69 -10.14
N ASP A 52 6.52 -1.54 -10.79
CA ASP A 52 7.07 -1.26 -12.10
C ASP A 52 8.57 -0.86 -12.02
N GLU A 53 9.37 -1.25 -13.01
CA GLU A 53 10.79 -0.91 -13.07
C GLU A 53 11.02 0.61 -13.16
N GLU A 54 10.12 1.34 -13.83
CA GLU A 54 10.19 2.80 -13.93
C GLU A 54 9.96 3.46 -12.56
N GLU A 55 9.02 2.95 -11.77
CA GLU A 55 8.74 3.46 -10.43
C GLU A 55 9.92 3.22 -9.49
N ARG A 56 10.51 2.01 -9.55
CA ARG A 56 11.69 1.64 -8.75
C ARG A 56 12.93 2.45 -9.13
N SER A 57 13.17 2.65 -10.42
CA SER A 57 14.33 3.42 -10.89
C SER A 57 14.21 4.91 -10.58
N ARG A 58 12.98 5.45 -10.54
CA ARG A 58 12.72 6.84 -10.19
C ARG A 58 12.53 7.09 -8.69
N HIS A 59 12.39 6.04 -7.88
CA HIS A 59 11.99 6.13 -6.48
C HIS A 59 10.71 6.97 -6.31
N PHE A 60 9.76 6.78 -7.24
CA PHE A 60 8.56 7.60 -7.34
C PHE A 60 7.42 6.79 -7.97
N SER A 61 6.28 6.72 -7.28
CA SER A 61 5.09 6.03 -7.78
C SER A 61 4.48 6.79 -8.97
N VAL A 62 4.20 6.06 -10.06
CA VAL A 62 3.61 6.57 -11.29
C VAL A 62 2.18 6.04 -11.44
N ASN A 63 1.96 4.78 -11.06
CA ASN A 63 0.70 4.08 -11.18
C ASN A 63 -0.09 4.10 -9.86
N CYS A 64 -1.42 4.03 -9.98
CA CYS A 64 -2.27 3.78 -8.83
C CYS A 64 -2.27 2.28 -8.51
N SER A 65 -1.73 1.93 -7.35
CA SER A 65 -1.70 0.55 -6.87
C SER A 65 -2.92 0.25 -5.98
N ILE A 66 -3.48 -0.96 -6.09
CA ILE A 66 -4.55 -1.45 -5.22
C ILE A 66 -3.93 -2.39 -4.18
N LEU A 67 -4.02 -2.01 -2.91
CA LEU A 67 -3.32 -2.67 -1.81
C LEU A 67 -4.30 -3.17 -0.75
N PRO A 68 -4.95 -4.33 -0.96
CA PRO A 68 -5.97 -4.83 -0.04
C PRO A 68 -5.33 -5.34 1.27
N CYS A 69 -5.92 -4.99 2.41
CA CYS A 69 -5.52 -5.51 3.72
C CYS A 69 -6.70 -5.68 4.67
N GLU A 70 -6.50 -6.43 5.76
CA GLU A 70 -7.52 -6.63 6.79
C GLU A 70 -7.11 -5.91 8.08
N TRP A 71 -7.97 -5.03 8.59
CA TRP A 71 -7.77 -4.33 9.85
C TRP A 71 -9.05 -4.36 10.70
N ARG A 72 -8.98 -4.91 11.91
CA ARG A 72 -10.09 -4.96 12.88
C ARG A 72 -11.43 -5.40 12.26
N ASP A 73 -11.41 -6.58 11.62
CA ASP A 73 -12.56 -7.19 10.93
C ASP A 73 -13.14 -6.37 9.76
N CYS A 74 -12.41 -5.39 9.24
CA CYS A 74 -12.74 -4.65 8.04
C CYS A 74 -11.71 -4.95 6.95
N LYS A 75 -12.19 -5.01 5.70
CA LYS A 75 -11.32 -5.04 4.52
C LYS A 75 -11.07 -3.61 4.06
N LEU A 76 -9.82 -3.21 4.07
CA LEU A 76 -9.33 -1.97 3.46
C LEU A 76 -8.90 -2.25 2.03
#